data_AF-A0A924SI82-F1
#
_entry.id   AF-A0A924SI82-F1
#
_cell.length_a   1.000
_cell.length_b   1.000
_cell.length_c   1.000
_cell.angle_alpha   90.00
_cell.angle_beta   90.00
_cell.angle_gamma   90.00
#
_symmetry.space_group_name_H-M   'P 1'
#
loop_
_entity.id
_entity.type
_entity.pdbx_description
1 polymer ?
#
loop_
_entity_poly.entity_id
_entity_poly.type
_entity_poly.pdbx_seq_one_letter_code
_entity_poly.pdbx_strand_id
1 'polypeptide(L)' 'MGPTRTTDYTRAVKYFFLSDFIKGFGLGLKYFFAPKATLNYPHEKGPLSPRFRG' A
#
# COMPACT_ATOMS: atom_id res chain seq x y z
N MET A 1 12.18 -39.26 -4.59
CA MET A 1 13.17 -38.73 -3.64
C MET A 1 13.00 -37.21 -3.62
N GLY A 2 12.42 -36.65 -2.56
CA GLY A 2 12.09 -35.22 -2.51
C GLY A 2 13.35 -34.34 -2.48
N PRO A 3 13.24 -33.06 -2.85
CA PRO A 3 14.40 -32.18 -2.97
C PRO A 3 15.12 -32.04 -1.62
N THR A 4 16.41 -32.38 -1.60
CA THR A 4 17.30 -32.19 -0.46
C THR A 4 17.45 -30.70 -0.20
N ARG A 5 16.99 -30.23 0.97
CA ARG A 5 17.02 -28.81 1.31
C ARG A 5 18.44 -28.37 1.64
N THR A 6 19.13 -27.86 0.63
CA THR A 6 20.33 -27.03 0.81
C THR A 6 19.92 -25.77 1.57
N THR A 7 20.60 -25.47 2.67
CA THR A 7 20.34 -24.30 3.53
C THR A 7 20.23 -23.03 2.70
N ASP A 8 19.02 -22.45 2.65
CA ASP A 8 18.71 -21.26 1.85
C ASP A 8 19.00 -19.99 2.65
N TYR A 9 20.26 -19.58 2.64
CA TYR A 9 20.74 -18.37 3.32
C TYR A 9 20.05 -17.10 2.81
N THR A 10 19.59 -17.06 1.56
CA THR A 10 18.89 -15.89 1.00
C THR A 10 17.54 -15.68 1.67
N ARG A 11 16.86 -16.77 1.98
CA ARG A 11 15.58 -16.77 2.69
C ARG A 11 15.75 -16.39 4.16
N ALA A 12 16.80 -16.89 4.81
CA ALA A 12 17.13 -16.52 6.19
C ALA A 12 17.37 -15.01 6.35
N VAL A 13 18.14 -14.42 5.43
CA VAL A 13 18.40 -12.96 5.39
C VAL A 13 17.11 -12.18 5.17
N LYS A 14 16.25 -12.60 4.23
CA LYS A 14 14.96 -11.93 3.96
C LYS A 14 14.03 -11.88 5.17
N TYR A 15 14.02 -12.95 5.97
CA TYR A 15 13.24 -13.01 7.21
C TYR A 15 13.88 -12.23 8.35
N PHE A 16 15.21 -12.29 8.49
CA PHE A 16 15.91 -11.51 9.51
C PHE A 16 15.71 -10.00 9.32
N PHE A 17 15.79 -9.52 8.08
CA PHE A 17 15.56 -8.10 7.76
C PHE A 17 14.08 -7.73 7.59
N LEU A 18 13.15 -8.66 7.87
CA LEU A 18 11.71 -8.41 7.76
C LEU A 18 11.32 -7.75 6.43
N SER A 19 11.96 -8.19 5.34
CA SER A 19 11.90 -7.49 4.05
C SER A 19 10.49 -7.31 3.50
N ASP A 20 9.57 -8.22 3.82
CA ASP A 20 8.16 -8.12 3.41
C ASP A 20 7.38 -7.06 4.23
N PHE A 21 7.75 -6.82 5.48
CA PHE A 21 7.21 -5.73 6.29
C PHE A 21 7.64 -4.37 5.72
N ILE A 22 8.91 -4.22 5.34
CA ILE A 22 9.43 -2.99 4.73
C ILE A 22 8.70 -2.67 3.43
N LYS A 23 8.41 -3.69 2.59
CA LYS A 23 7.60 -3.50 1.37
C LYS A 23 6.19 -3.01 1.68
N GLY A 24 5.51 -3.60 2.66
CA GLY A 24 4.17 -3.18 3.08
C GLY A 24 4.16 -1.76 3.67
N PHE A 25 5.16 -1.45 4.50
CA PHE A 25 5.35 -0.12 5.08
C PHE A 25 5.63 0.94 4.00
N GLY A 26 6.44 0.60 2.99
CA GLY A 26 6.70 1.47 1.84
C GLY A 26 5.44 1.84 1.06
N LEU A 27 4.47 0.90 0.95
CA LEU A 27 3.16 1.21 0.36
C LEU A 27 2.37 2.19 1.23
N GLY A 28 2.37 2.01 2.54
CA GLY A 28 1.75 2.94 3.48
C GLY A 28 2.35 4.35 3.37
N LEU A 29 3.68 4.46 3.38
CA LEU A 29 4.39 5.73 3.20
C LEU A 29 4.08 6.39 1.85
N LYS A 30 3.98 5.62 0.78
CA LYS A 30 3.61 6.14 -0.55
C LYS A 30 2.29 6.91 -0.51
N TYR A 31 1.26 6.34 0.12
CA TYR A 31 -0.04 7.00 0.25
C TYR A 31 -0.06 8.09 1.31
N PHE A 32 0.78 7.97 2.35
CA PHE A 32 0.94 9.01 3.36
C PHE A 32 1.44 10.33 2.76
N PHE A 33 2.39 10.26 1.83
CA PHE A 33 2.90 11.43 1.10
C PHE A 33 2.10 11.76 -0.16
N ALA A 34 1.08 10.98 -0.52
CA ALA A 34 0.23 11.28 -1.67
C ALA A 34 -0.67 12.50 -1.37
N PRO A 35 -1.05 13.28 -2.40
CA PRO A 35 -1.98 14.38 -2.23
C PRO A 35 -3.33 13.87 -1.70
N LYS A 36 -3.92 14.60 -0.74
CA LYS A 36 -5.20 14.25 -0.14
C LYS A 36 -6.32 14.45 -1.18
N ALA A 37 -7.17 13.44 -1.33
CA ALA A 37 -8.38 13.52 -2.17
C ALA A 37 -9.59 14.14 -1.45
N THR A 38 -9.38 14.72 -0.26
CA THR A 38 -10.44 15.32 0.57
C THR A 38 -10.87 16.66 -0.01
N LEU A 39 -12.17 16.83 -0.18
CA LEU A 39 -12.81 18.06 -0.65
C LEU A 39 -13.15 18.98 0.55
N ASN A 40 -12.91 20.28 0.43
CA ASN A 40 -13.21 21.22 1.50
C ASN A 40 -14.69 21.66 1.52
N TYR A 41 -15.61 20.77 1.91
CA TYR A 41 -17.01 21.15 2.09
C TYR A 41 -17.18 22.07 3.32
N PRO A 42 -18.04 23.12 3.28
CA PRO A 42 -19.01 23.49 2.24
C PRO A 42 -18.46 24.37 1.10
N HIS A 43 -17.18 24.73 1.14
CA HIS A 43 -16.56 25.66 0.20
C HIS A 43 -16.33 25.05 -1.19
N GLU A 44 -16.04 23.76 -1.25
CA GLU A 44 -15.87 22.99 -2.48
C GLU A 44 -16.91 21.85 -2.52
N LYS A 45 -17.52 21.63 -3.69
CA LYS A 45 -18.54 20.59 -3.92
C LYS A 45 -18.06 19.59 -4.96
N GLY A 46 -18.41 18.32 -4.77
CA GLY A 46 -18.05 17.24 -5.70
C GLY A 46 -18.79 17.39 -7.04
N PRO A 47 -18.28 16.76 -8.11
CA PRO A 47 -18.94 16.78 -9.42
C PRO A 47 -20.29 16.08 -9.33
N LEU A 48 -21.33 16.75 -9.82
CA LEU A 48 -22.70 16.25 -9.78
C LEU A 48 -23.15 15.81 -11.17
N SER A 49 -23.75 14.63 -11.28
CA SER A 49 -24.31 14.18 -12.55
C SER A 49 -25.59 14.97 -12.89
N PRO A 50 -25.91 15.20 -14.18
CA PRO A 50 -27.17 15.85 -14.57
C PRO A 50 -28.44 15.12 -14.12
N ARG A 51 -28.30 13.84 -13.74
CA ARG A 51 -29.39 12.99 -13.26
C ARG A 51 -29.58 13.06 -11.76
N PHE A 52 -28.67 13.70 -11.03
CA PHE A 52 -28.80 13.85 -9.60
C PHE A 52 -30.08 14.60 -9.29
N ARG A 53 -30.89 14.00 -8.43
CA ARG A 53 -32.14 14.55 -7.94
C ARG A 53 -32.06 14.45 -6.42
N GLY A 54 -32.22 15.60 -5.77
CA GLY A 54 -32.43 15.78 -4.33
C GLY A 54 -31.74 14.78 -3.43
#